data_AF-A0A925WFC3-F1
#
_entry.id   AF-A0A925WFC3-F1
#
_cell.length_a   1.000
_cell.length_b   1.000
_cell.length_c   1.000
_cell.angle_alpha   90.00
_cell.angle_beta   90.00
_cell.angle_gamma   90.00
#
_symmetry.space_group_name_H-M   'P 1'
#
loop_
_entity.id
_entity.type
_entity.pdbx_description
1 polymer ?
#
loop_
_entity_poly.entity_id
_entity_poly.type
_entity_poly.pdbx_seq_one_letter_code
_entity_poly.pdbx_strand_id
1 'polypeptide(L)'
;MNSDFRSQISEASSGKKSPAPATSFEPLIVRQKAHQFVLGTHRFTDLFPRNEIYGLISQFRRAAVSIPANIAEGFKKRGRADKVRHFNIAPGSLEEGRHDLILAKDLNYGDPTPLNSQLQEVSKLLGAYSAKILASDS
;
A
#
# COMPACT_ATOMS: atom_id res chain seq x y z
N MET A 1 -60.10 29.22 16.23
CA MET A 1 -59.77 27.86 16.69
C MET A 1 -59.43 27.02 15.48
N ASN A 2 -58.23 26.53 15.19
CA ASN A 2 -56.89 26.56 15.79
C ASN A 2 -55.95 26.51 14.57
N SER A 3 -55.23 27.56 14.16
CA SER A 3 -53.98 28.07 14.72
C SER A 3 -52.87 27.04 14.97
N ASP A 4 -52.82 25.91 14.24
CA ASP A 4 -51.65 25.02 14.40
C ASP A 4 -51.28 24.11 13.23
N PHE A 5 -51.43 24.61 11.99
CA PHE A 5 -50.93 23.90 10.79
C PHE A 5 -49.94 24.72 9.96
N ARG A 6 -49.52 25.89 10.47
CA ARG A 6 -48.50 26.76 9.86
C ARG A 6 -47.23 26.93 10.71
N SER A 7 -47.05 26.12 11.75
CA SER A 7 -45.90 26.17 12.67
C SER A 7 -44.83 25.08 12.42
N GLN A 8 -44.97 24.21 11.41
CA GLN A 8 -43.97 23.17 11.09
C GLN A 8 -43.17 23.43 9.79
N ILE A 9 -43.15 24.68 9.31
CA ILE A 9 -42.21 25.15 8.29
C ILE A 9 -41.28 26.18 8.93
N SER A 10 -40.43 25.72 9.84
CA SER A 10 -39.22 26.44 10.30
C SER A 10 -38.50 25.55 11.29
N GLU A 11 -37.56 24.74 10.81
CA GLU A 11 -36.41 24.15 11.53
C GLU A 11 -36.04 22.80 10.91
N ALA A 12 -35.26 22.86 9.83
CA ALA A 12 -34.16 21.93 9.55
C ALA A 12 -33.53 22.32 8.21
N SER A 13 -33.01 23.55 8.18
CA SER A 13 -31.77 23.78 7.46
C SER A 13 -30.71 22.92 8.14
N SER A 14 -30.49 21.71 7.64
CA SER A 14 -29.29 20.94 7.94
C SER A 14 -28.86 20.31 6.63
N GLY A 15 -27.85 20.94 6.04
CA GLY A 15 -27.34 20.64 4.72
C GLY A 15 -27.16 19.14 4.52
N LYS A 16 -27.76 18.64 3.43
CA LYS A 16 -27.28 17.41 2.80
C LYS A 16 -25.80 17.63 2.53
N LYS A 17 -24.93 17.09 3.40
CA LYS A 17 -23.50 17.04 3.17
C LYS A 17 -23.32 16.36 1.82
N SER A 18 -22.77 17.12 0.89
CA SER A 18 -22.23 16.62 -0.37
C SER A 18 -21.43 15.34 -0.09
N PRO A 19 -21.53 14.29 -0.94
CA PRO A 19 -20.68 13.13 -0.77
C PRO A 19 -19.22 13.61 -0.80
N ALA A 20 -18.47 13.26 0.24
CA ALA A 20 -17.05 13.57 0.33
C ALA A 20 -16.34 13.05 -0.94
N PRO A 21 -15.33 13.78 -1.46
CA PRO A 21 -14.79 13.52 -2.78
C PRO A 21 -14.17 12.12 -2.83
N ALA A 22 -14.51 11.36 -3.86
CA ALA A 22 -14.02 10.02 -4.14
C ALA A 22 -12.52 10.03 -4.48
N THR A 23 -11.66 10.13 -3.47
CA THR A 23 -10.18 10.08 -3.60
C THR A 23 -9.53 8.89 -2.88
N SER A 24 -10.34 7.93 -2.41
CA SER A 24 -9.94 6.95 -1.39
C SER A 24 -9.68 5.51 -1.89
N PHE A 25 -9.80 5.19 -3.19
CA PHE A 25 -9.82 3.78 -3.61
C PHE A 25 -8.43 3.23 -4.03
N GLU A 26 -7.67 3.95 -4.85
CA GLU A 26 -6.37 3.51 -5.38
C GLU A 26 -5.25 3.33 -4.33
N PRO A 27 -5.02 4.25 -3.37
CA PRO A 27 -4.01 4.03 -2.33
C PRO A 27 -4.34 2.81 -1.46
N LEU A 28 -5.64 2.53 -1.30
CA LEU A 28 -6.12 1.35 -0.59
C LEU A 28 -5.81 0.06 -1.36
N ILE A 29 -5.96 0.04 -2.68
CA ILE A 29 -5.67 -1.14 -3.51
C ILE A 29 -4.18 -1.48 -3.51
N VAL A 30 -3.29 -0.51 -3.83
CA VAL A 30 -1.84 -0.78 -3.87
C VAL A 30 -1.34 -1.25 -2.49
N ARG A 31 -1.84 -0.65 -1.41
CA ARG A 31 -1.51 -1.06 -0.04
C ARG A 31 -2.03 -2.46 0.28
N GLN A 32 -3.25 -2.81 -0.12
CA GLN A 32 -3.80 -4.15 0.07
C GLN A 32 -2.98 -5.21 -0.68
N LYS A 33 -2.62 -4.94 -1.94
CA LYS A 33 -1.77 -5.83 -2.74
C LYS A 33 -0.38 -5.99 -2.15
N ALA A 34 0.24 -4.90 -1.70
CA ALA A 34 1.51 -4.92 -0.99
C ALA A 34 1.43 -5.71 0.33
N HIS A 35 0.30 -5.61 1.04
CA HIS A 35 0.08 -6.41 2.24
C HIS A 35 -0.07 -7.90 1.93
N GLN A 36 -0.74 -8.27 0.83
CA GLN A 36 -0.81 -9.66 0.39
C GLN A 36 0.57 -10.21 0.01
N PHE A 37 1.41 -9.39 -0.62
CA PHE A 37 2.81 -9.72 -0.88
C PHE A 37 3.56 -10.02 0.43
N VAL A 38 3.42 -9.19 1.47
CA VAL A 38 4.02 -9.46 2.80
C VAL A 38 3.61 -10.83 3.35
N LEU A 39 2.32 -11.14 3.33
CA LEU A 39 1.83 -12.45 3.80
C LEU A 39 2.38 -13.60 2.95
N GLY A 40 2.50 -13.40 1.63
CA GLY A 40 3.15 -14.31 0.71
C GLY A 40 4.63 -14.54 1.07
N THR A 41 5.39 -13.48 1.32
CA THR A 41 6.80 -13.54 1.73
C THR A 41 6.98 -14.31 3.02
N HIS A 42 6.13 -14.09 4.03
CA HIS A 42 6.20 -14.85 5.28
C HIS A 42 6.02 -16.35 5.03
N ARG A 43 4.97 -16.74 4.29
CA ARG A 43 4.71 -18.15 3.93
C ARG A 43 5.83 -18.76 3.08
N PHE A 44 6.38 -18.01 2.13
CA PHE A 44 7.45 -18.49 1.26
C PHE A 44 8.75 -18.71 2.04
N THR A 45 9.09 -17.77 2.93
CA THR A 45 10.30 -17.86 3.77
C THR A 45 10.21 -18.93 4.86
N ASP A 46 9.02 -19.46 5.18
CA ASP A 46 8.87 -20.62 6.08
C ASP A 46 9.43 -21.92 5.46
N LEU A 47 9.65 -21.94 4.13
CA LEU A 47 10.30 -23.05 3.43
C LEU A 47 11.83 -23.04 3.57
N PHE A 48 12.41 -21.94 4.04
CA PHE A 48 13.85 -21.73 4.00
C PHE A 48 14.55 -22.50 5.13
N PRO A 49 15.84 -22.84 4.96
CA PRO A 49 16.64 -23.43 6.03
C PRO A 49 16.67 -22.55 7.30
N ARG A 50 16.65 -23.19 8.49
CA ARG A 50 16.64 -22.45 9.78
C ARG A 50 17.86 -21.56 10.00
N ASN A 51 19.00 -21.85 9.38
CA ASN A 51 20.19 -20.98 9.45
C ASN A 51 19.98 -19.64 8.73
N GLU A 52 18.96 -19.48 7.90
CA GLU A 52 18.63 -18.22 7.22
C GLU A 52 17.78 -17.26 8.07
N ILE A 53 17.38 -17.64 9.30
CA ILE A 53 16.52 -16.83 10.18
C ILE A 53 17.06 -15.40 10.35
N TYR A 54 18.36 -15.26 10.58
CA TYR A 54 19.03 -13.96 10.71
C TYR A 54 19.68 -13.47 9.41
N GLY A 55 19.66 -14.31 8.37
CA GLY A 55 20.13 -14.00 7.01
C GLY A 55 18.97 -13.55 6.12
N LEU A 56 18.76 -14.29 5.04
CA LEU A 56 17.81 -13.95 3.97
C LEU A 56 16.38 -13.83 4.47
N ILE A 57 15.94 -14.67 5.43
CA ILE A 57 14.56 -14.58 5.97
C ILE A 57 14.33 -13.20 6.60
N SER A 58 15.27 -12.71 7.40
CA SER A 58 15.13 -11.42 8.08
C SER A 58 15.21 -10.22 7.14
N GLN A 59 16.08 -10.27 6.12
CA GLN A 59 16.19 -9.22 5.12
C GLN A 59 14.92 -9.15 4.28
N PHE A 60 14.48 -10.30 3.77
CA PHE A 60 13.36 -10.35 2.86
C PHE A 60 12.04 -9.93 3.53
N ARG A 61 11.79 -10.40 4.76
CA ARG A 61 10.60 -9.97 5.52
C ARG A 61 10.61 -8.47 5.82
N ARG A 62 11.78 -7.88 6.12
CA ARG A 62 11.89 -6.43 6.36
C ARG A 62 11.66 -5.62 5.10
N ALA A 63 12.26 -6.01 3.97
CA ALA A 63 12.01 -5.38 2.68
C ALA A 63 10.52 -5.45 2.31
N ALA A 64 9.91 -6.63 2.45
CA ALA A 64 8.50 -6.83 2.17
C ALA A 64 7.59 -5.92 3.02
N VAL A 65 7.80 -5.85 4.34
CA VAL A 65 7.01 -5.02 5.26
C VAL A 65 7.20 -3.52 5.02
N SER A 66 8.40 -3.10 4.59
CA SER A 66 8.72 -1.70 4.30
C SER A 66 7.86 -1.12 3.17
N ILE A 67 7.47 -1.93 2.17
CA ILE A 67 6.69 -1.48 1.02
C ILE A 67 5.32 -0.90 1.44
N PRO A 68 4.38 -1.68 2.05
CA PRO A 68 3.10 -1.13 2.46
C PRO A 68 3.22 -0.09 3.58
N ALA A 69 4.24 -0.17 4.43
CA ALA A 69 4.47 0.81 5.50
C ALA A 69 4.78 2.20 4.92
N ASN A 70 5.70 2.28 3.96
CA ASN A 70 6.05 3.55 3.32
C ASN A 70 4.90 4.10 2.47
N ILE A 71 4.14 3.25 1.77
CA ILE A 71 2.93 3.68 1.05
C ILE A 71 1.92 4.33 2.02
N ALA A 72 1.66 3.67 3.16
CA ALA A 72 0.71 4.16 4.15
C ALA A 72 1.19 5.46 4.83
N GLU A 73 2.48 5.54 5.14
CA GLU A 73 3.06 6.73 5.76
C GLU A 73 3.04 7.91 4.78
N GLY A 74 3.51 7.72 3.54
CA GLY A 74 3.47 8.75 2.50
C GLY A 74 2.08 9.29 2.24
N PHE A 75 1.06 8.42 2.22
CA PHE A 75 -0.33 8.83 2.06
C PHE A 75 -0.82 9.80 3.15
N LYS A 76 -0.38 9.61 4.41
CA LYS A 76 -0.77 10.49 5.52
C LYS A 76 -0.02 11.82 5.55
N LYS A 77 1.09 11.97 4.81
CA LYS A 77 1.88 13.21 4.82
C LYS A 77 1.14 14.32 4.07
N ARG A 78 1.17 15.52 4.65
CA ARG A 78 0.60 16.74 4.07
C ARG A 78 1.58 17.45 3.13
N GLY A 79 2.87 17.45 3.48
CA GLY A 79 3.91 18.09 2.66
C GLY A 79 4.33 17.24 1.47
N ARG A 80 4.50 17.89 0.31
CA ARG A 80 4.94 17.23 -0.94
C ARG A 80 6.28 16.52 -0.78
N ALA A 81 7.26 17.18 -0.17
CA ALA A 81 8.61 16.62 0.02
C ALA A 81 8.58 15.31 0.82
N ASP A 82 7.87 15.28 1.95
CA ASP A 82 7.75 14.07 2.78
C ASP A 82 6.97 12.96 2.07
N LYS A 83 5.87 13.33 1.39
CA LYS A 83 5.06 12.39 0.62
C LYS A 83 5.91 11.69 -0.45
N VAL A 84 6.63 12.47 -1.26
CA VAL A 84 7.53 11.95 -2.31
C VAL A 84 8.65 11.10 -1.72
N ARG A 85 9.25 11.52 -0.61
CA ARG A 85 10.29 10.73 0.07
C ARG A 85 9.82 9.31 0.38
N HIS A 86 8.64 9.15 0.99
CA HIS A 86 8.11 7.82 1.29
C HIS A 86 7.76 7.01 0.03
N PHE A 87 7.21 7.66 -1.01
CA PHE A 87 6.96 7.00 -2.29
C PHE A 87 8.23 6.65 -3.07
N ASN A 88 9.38 7.24 -2.77
CA ASN A 88 10.67 6.85 -3.32
C ASN A 88 11.33 5.70 -2.55
N ILE A 89 11.01 5.53 -1.26
CA ILE A 89 11.52 4.42 -0.45
C ILE A 89 10.85 3.09 -0.85
N ALA A 90 9.53 3.10 -1.08
CA ALA A 90 8.79 1.87 -1.39
C ALA A 90 9.33 1.13 -2.65
N PRO A 91 9.68 1.79 -3.77
CA PRO A 91 10.36 1.17 -4.91
C PRO A 91 11.72 0.56 -4.58
N GLY A 92 12.50 1.19 -3.69
CA GLY A 92 13.76 0.60 -3.22
C GLY A 92 13.53 -0.75 -2.54
N SER A 93 12.57 -0.80 -1.61
CA SER A 93 12.20 -2.05 -0.94
C SER A 93 11.54 -3.09 -1.87
N LEU A 94 10.88 -2.65 -2.95
CA LEU A 94 10.39 -3.56 -4.00
C LEU A 94 11.55 -4.25 -4.73
N GLU A 95 12.60 -3.51 -5.08
CA GLU A 95 13.76 -4.08 -5.79
C GLU A 95 14.63 -4.95 -4.87
N GLU A 96 14.74 -4.61 -3.58
CA GLU A 96 15.30 -5.52 -2.57
C GLU A 96 14.52 -6.85 -2.53
N GLY A 97 13.18 -6.78 -2.43
CA GLY A 97 12.35 -7.99 -2.46
C GLY A 97 12.46 -8.77 -3.78
N ARG A 98 12.66 -8.10 -4.92
CA ARG A 98 12.90 -8.76 -6.21
C ARG A 98 14.22 -9.51 -6.19
N HIS A 99 15.27 -8.90 -5.66
CA HIS A 99 16.58 -9.53 -5.50
C HIS A 99 16.48 -10.76 -4.60
N ASP A 100 15.82 -10.65 -3.45
CA ASP A 100 15.65 -11.77 -2.51
C ASP A 100 14.89 -12.95 -3.12
N LEU A 101 13.90 -12.70 -4.00
CA LEU A 101 13.20 -13.75 -4.75
C LEU A 101 14.12 -14.49 -5.74
N ILE A 102 15.00 -13.75 -6.43
CA ILE A 102 15.99 -14.33 -7.35
C ILE A 102 16.97 -15.17 -6.55
N LEU A 103 17.51 -14.61 -5.46
CA LEU A 103 18.46 -15.29 -4.60
C LEU A 103 17.86 -16.57 -3.99
N ALA A 104 16.64 -16.50 -3.48
CA ALA A 104 15.94 -17.67 -2.93
C ALA A 104 15.74 -18.78 -3.98
N LYS A 105 15.49 -18.41 -5.24
CA LYS A 105 15.41 -19.36 -6.35
C LYS A 105 16.76 -20.00 -6.64
N ASP A 106 17.81 -19.20 -6.75
CA ASP A 106 19.17 -19.67 -7.05
C ASP A 106 19.73 -20.58 -5.96
N LEU A 107 19.34 -20.35 -4.70
CA LEU A 107 19.63 -21.20 -3.55
C LEU A 107 18.70 -22.43 -3.43
N ASN A 108 17.74 -22.58 -4.34
CA ASN A 108 16.73 -23.66 -4.36
C ASN A 108 15.85 -23.73 -3.09
N TYR A 109 15.48 -22.58 -2.52
CA TYR A 109 14.62 -22.52 -1.32
C TYR A 109 13.12 -22.55 -1.64
N GLY A 110 12.74 -22.48 -2.91
CA GLY A 110 11.36 -22.64 -3.37
C GLY A 110 11.11 -21.96 -4.71
N ASP A 111 9.92 -22.15 -5.28
CA ASP A 111 9.49 -21.45 -6.49
C ASP A 111 8.95 -20.04 -6.15
N PRO A 112 9.65 -18.96 -6.54
CA PRO A 112 9.20 -17.60 -6.26
C PRO A 112 8.11 -17.12 -7.23
N THR A 113 7.76 -17.88 -8.27
CA THR A 113 6.94 -17.39 -9.39
C THR A 113 5.64 -16.72 -8.96
N PRO A 114 4.81 -17.31 -8.07
CA PRO A 114 3.58 -16.66 -7.61
C PRO A 114 3.85 -15.33 -6.89
N LEU A 115 4.91 -15.28 -6.08
CA LEU A 115 5.27 -14.14 -5.27
C LEU A 115 5.89 -13.02 -6.13
N ASN A 116 6.64 -13.38 -7.18
CA ASN A 116 7.15 -12.43 -8.17
C ASN A 116 6.01 -11.79 -8.98
N SER A 117 4.97 -12.54 -9.35
CA SER A 117 3.78 -11.97 -9.99
C SER A 117 3.06 -10.95 -9.09
N GLN A 118 2.94 -11.25 -7.79
CA GLN A 118 2.39 -10.30 -6.82
C GLN A 118 3.26 -9.03 -6.73
N LEU A 119 4.58 -9.19 -6.64
CA LEU A 119 5.52 -8.07 -6.57
C LEU A 119 5.45 -7.18 -7.82
N GLN A 120 5.35 -7.78 -9.00
CA GLN A 120 5.18 -7.06 -10.26
C GLN A 120 3.86 -6.27 -10.31
N GLU A 121 2.77 -6.84 -9.79
CA GLU A 121 1.49 -6.14 -9.68
C GLU A 121 1.62 -4.91 -8.76
N VAL A 122 2.25 -5.07 -7.60
CA VAL A 122 2.50 -3.97 -6.66
C VAL A 122 3.36 -2.88 -7.29
N SER A 123 4.43 -3.26 -8.01
CA SER A 123 5.32 -2.32 -8.70
C SER A 123 4.56 -1.48 -9.74
N LYS A 124 3.71 -2.10 -10.57
CA LYS A 124 2.89 -1.38 -11.56
C LYS A 124 1.91 -0.41 -10.91
N LEU A 125 1.18 -0.86 -9.88
CA LEU A 125 0.22 -0.04 -9.16
C LEU A 125 0.89 1.13 -8.44
N LEU A 126 2.04 0.89 -7.81
CA LEU A 126 2.82 1.93 -7.13
C LEU A 126 3.35 2.97 -8.12
N GLY A 127 3.91 2.54 -9.25
CA GLY A 127 4.40 3.45 -10.29
C GLY A 127 3.29 4.34 -10.84
N ALA A 128 2.13 3.77 -11.16
CA ALA A 128 0.97 4.52 -11.64
C ALA A 128 0.46 5.53 -10.59
N TYR A 129 0.41 5.11 -9.32
CA TYR A 129 -0.06 5.96 -8.23
C TYR A 129 0.90 7.11 -7.92
N SER A 130 2.21 6.83 -7.84
CA SER A 130 3.24 7.85 -7.63
C SER A 130 3.25 8.89 -8.73
N ALA A 131 3.14 8.47 -10.01
CA ALA A 131 3.05 9.39 -11.14
C ALA A 131 1.81 10.31 -11.04
N LYS A 132 0.66 9.75 -10.65
CA LYS A 132 -0.59 10.52 -10.48
C LYS A 132 -0.48 11.57 -9.37
N ILE A 133 0.06 11.21 -8.20
CA ILE A 133 0.24 12.16 -7.08
C ILE A 133 1.18 13.30 -7.47
N LEU A 134 2.29 12.97 -8.14
CA LEU A 134 3.27 13.97 -8.56
C LEU A 134 2.68 14.95 -9.59
N ALA A 135 1.76 14.47 -10.44
CA ALA A 135 1.06 15.28 -11.44
C ALA A 135 -0.13 16.07 -10.88
N SER A 136 -0.88 15.54 -9.92
CA SER A 136 -2.11 16.18 -9.39
C SER A 136 -1.86 17.37 -8.47
N ASP A 137 -0.65 17.47 -7.90
CA ASP A 137 -0.24 18.55 -7.00
C ASP A 137 0.65 19.60 -7.72
N SER A 138 0.47 19.78 -9.05
CA SER A 138 1.18 20.75 -9.91
C SER A 138 0.24 21.75 -10.58
#